data_AF-A0A956FA79-F1
#
_entry.id   AF-A0A956FA79-F1
#
_cell.length_a   1.000
_cell.length_b   1.000
_cell.length_c   1.000
_cell.angle_alpha   90.00
_cell.angle_beta   90.00
_cell.angle_gamma   90.00
#
_symmetry.space_group_name_H-M   'P 1'
#
loop_
_entity.id
_entity.type
_entity.pdbx_description
1 polymer ?
#
loop_
_entity_poly.entity_id
_entity_poly.type
_entity_poly.pdbx_seq_one_letter_code
_entity_poly.pdbx_strand_id
1 'polypeptide(L)' 'MGDVINLGRVRKRKQREAQQRQADANALHFGRSKADRLRERLEWAHQQAILDGARRETEDDEPDASPER' A
#
# COMPACT_ATOMS: atom_id res chain seq x y z
N MET A 1 -21.05 -48.03 2.49
CA MET A 1 -20.81 -47.05 3.58
C MET A 1 -20.40 -45.74 2.93
N GLY A 2 -21.23 -44.72 3.01
CA GLY A 2 -20.97 -43.42 2.38
C GLY A 2 -20.38 -42.45 3.39
N ASP A 3 -19.23 -41.86 3.07
CA ASP A 3 -18.60 -40.85 3.93
C ASP A 3 -19.47 -39.59 3.99
N VAL A 4 -19.97 -39.28 5.19
CA VAL A 4 -20.74 -38.05 5.43
C VAL A 4 -19.76 -36.89 5.57
N ILE A 5 -19.49 -36.22 4.46
CA ILE A 5 -18.63 -35.03 4.46
C ILE A 5 -19.41 -33.75 4.78
N ASN A 6 -18.83 -32.92 5.65
CA ASN A 6 -19.40 -31.61 5.96
C ASN A 6 -19.21 -30.65 4.77
N LEU A 7 -20.28 -30.43 4.03
CA LEU A 7 -20.32 -29.54 2.85
C LEU A 7 -19.90 -28.10 3.18
N GLY A 8 -20.19 -27.61 4.40
CA GLY A 8 -19.80 -26.27 4.84
C GLY A 8 -18.28 -26.12 4.93
N ARG A 9 -17.58 -27.12 5.48
CA ARG A 9 -16.10 -27.14 5.54
C ARG A 9 -15.49 -27.16 4.15
N VAL A 10 -16.06 -27.95 3.23
CA VAL A 10 -15.61 -28.03 1.84
C VAL A 10 -15.79 -26.69 1.12
N ARG A 11 -16.95 -26.02 1.28
CA ARG A 11 -17.20 -24.69 0.70
C ARG A 11 -16.25 -23.64 1.25
N LYS A 12 -16.02 -23.61 2.58
CA LYS A 12 -15.05 -22.70 3.20
C LYS A 12 -13.63 -22.93 2.69
N ARG A 13 -13.23 -24.18 2.47
CA ARG A 13 -11.91 -24.51 1.91
C ARG A 13 -11.79 -23.99 0.47
N LYS A 14 -12.79 -24.26 -0.38
CA LYS A 14 -12.81 -23.73 -1.77
C LYS A 14 -12.78 -22.20 -1.81
N GLN A 15 -13.50 -21.51 -0.93
CA GLN A 15 -13.46 -20.04 -0.86
C GLN A 15 -12.07 -19.52 -0.48
N ARG A 16 -11.40 -20.15 0.49
CA ARG A 16 -10.02 -19.78 0.85
C ARG A 16 -9.04 -20.01 -0.30
N GLU A 17 -9.12 -21.16 -0.97
CA GLU A 17 -8.30 -21.46 -2.15
C GLU A 17 -8.52 -20.44 -3.27
N ALA A 18 -9.76 -20.03 -3.53
CA ALA A 18 -10.08 -19.00 -4.51
C ALA A 18 -9.47 -17.64 -4.14
N GLN A 19 -9.57 -17.23 -2.87
CA GLN A 19 -8.95 -16.00 -2.38
C GLN A 19 -7.43 -16.03 -2.49
N GLN A 20 -6.80 -17.18 -2.19
CA GLN A 20 -5.35 -17.36 -2.35
C GLN A 20 -4.92 -17.17 -3.81
N ARG A 21 -5.58 -17.86 -4.75
CA ARG A 21 -5.28 -17.72 -6.19
C ARG A 21 -5.45 -16.30 -6.69
N GLN A 22 -6.45 -15.59 -6.18
CA GLN A 22 -6.69 -14.20 -6.54
C GLN A 22 -5.62 -13.27 -5.95
N ALA A 23 -5.13 -13.57 -4.74
CA ALA A 23 -3.99 -12.88 -4.14
C ALA A 23 -2.70 -13.13 -4.94
N ASP A 24 -2.45 -14.37 -5.38
CA ASP A 24 -1.29 -14.73 -6.21
C ASP A 24 -1.34 -14.03 -7.57
N ALA A 25 -2.52 -14.03 -8.21
CA ALA A 25 -2.74 -13.29 -9.46
C ALA A 25 -2.53 -11.78 -9.27
N ASN A 26 -3.02 -11.21 -8.17
CA ASN A 26 -2.80 -9.81 -7.85
C ASN A 26 -1.31 -9.52 -7.54
N ALA A 27 -0.58 -10.44 -6.93
CA ALA A 27 0.86 -10.30 -6.71
C ALA A 27 1.63 -10.28 -8.04
N LEU A 28 1.25 -11.15 -8.98
CA LEU A 28 1.82 -11.16 -10.34
C LEU A 28 1.45 -9.91 -11.15
N HIS A 29 0.19 -9.49 -11.11
CA HIS A 29 -0.30 -8.36 -11.91
C HIS A 29 0.13 -7.00 -11.38
N PHE A 30 0.14 -6.83 -10.06
CA PHE A 30 0.42 -5.52 -9.47
C PHE A 30 1.87 -5.39 -8.97
N GLY A 31 2.64 -6.48 -8.88
CA GLY A 31 4.07 -6.52 -8.52
C GLY A 31 4.42 -6.00 -7.11
N ARG A 32 3.54 -5.21 -6.50
CA ARG A 32 3.62 -4.61 -5.18
C ARG A 32 2.31 -4.88 -4.45
N SER A 33 2.40 -5.56 -3.31
CA SER A 33 1.22 -5.80 -2.48
C SER A 33 0.73 -4.48 -1.85
N LYS A 34 -0.48 -4.49 -1.29
CA LYS A 34 -0.98 -3.34 -0.52
C LYS A 34 -0.06 -3.01 0.67
N ALA A 35 0.56 -4.01 1.28
CA ALA A 35 1.48 -3.83 2.39
C ALA A 35 2.79 -3.16 1.95
N ASP A 36 3.31 -3.54 0.78
CA ASP A 36 4.54 -2.96 0.23
C ASP A 36 4.33 -1.49 -0.15
N ARG A 37 3.19 -1.17 -0.79
CA ARG A 37 2.82 0.22 -1.08
C ARG A 37 2.67 1.07 0.18
N LEU A 38 2.16 0.49 1.27
CA LEU A 38 2.02 1.21 2.53
C LEU A 38 3.39 1.47 3.17
N ARG A 39 4.28 0.49 3.16
CA ARG A 39 5.66 0.64 3.65
C ARG A 39 6.41 1.73 2.88
N GLU A 40 6.36 1.67 1.55
CA GLU A 40 7.02 2.63 0.67
C GLU A 40 6.48 4.06 0.89
N ARG A 41 5.17 4.20 1.14
CA ARG A 41 4.56 5.50 1.46
C ARG A 41 5.01 6.05 2.81
N LEU A 42 5.16 5.18 3.82
CA LEU A 42 5.67 5.57 5.14
C LEU A 42 7.16 5.93 5.08
N GLU A 43 7.96 5.16 4.33
CA GLU A 43 9.36 5.47 4.08
C GLU A 43 9.49 6.82 3.38
N TRP A 44 8.71 7.06 2.33
CA TRP A 44 8.71 8.34 1.63
C TRP A 44 8.32 9.51 2.54
N ALA A 45 7.26 9.36 3.34
CA ALA A 45 6.85 10.38 4.30
C ALA A 45 7.94 10.65 5.36
N HIS A 46 8.64 9.62 5.83
CA HIS A 46 9.75 9.78 6.76
C HIS A 46 10.93 10.52 6.14
N GLN A 47 11.28 10.18 4.89
CA GLN A 47 12.34 10.88 4.15
C GLN A 47 11.99 12.35 3.92
N GLN A 48 10.74 12.65 3.53
CA GLN A 48 10.28 14.03 3.40
C GLN A 48 10.38 14.78 4.73
N ALA A 49 9.92 14.19 5.84
CA ALA A 49 10.03 14.82 7.16
C ALA A 49 11.47 15.07 7.59
N ILE A 50 12.41 14.17 7.25
CA ILE A 50 13.84 14.38 7.50
C ILE A 50 14.38 15.54 6.66
N LEU A 51 14.03 15.59 5.38
CA LEU A 51 14.45 16.65 4.47
C LEU A 51 13.90 18.01 4.89
N ASP A 52 12.62 18.06 5.26
CA ASP A 52 11.95 19.26 5.76
C ASP A 52 12.60 19.73 7.07
N GLY A 53 12.88 18.82 8.00
CA GLY A 53 13.59 19.15 9.25
C GLY A 53 15.05 19.56 9.05
N ALA A 54 15.68 19.13 7.96
CA ALA A 54 17.03 19.52 7.57
C ALA A 54 17.06 20.76 6.66
N ARG A 55 15.90 21.27 6.23
CA ARG A 55 15.78 22.46 5.38
C ARG A 55 16.27 23.66 6.18
N ARG A 56 17.29 24.34 5.66
CA ARG A 56 17.68 25.66 6.15
C ARG A 56 16.89 26.66 5.35
N GLU A 57 16.24 27.60 6.04
CA GLU A 57 15.63 28.77 5.42
C GLU A 57 16.76 29.60 4.78
N THR A 58 17.03 29.36 3.51
CA THR A 58 17.80 30.28 2.66
C THR A 58 16.81 31.28 2.06
N GLU A 59 17.23 32.54 1.90
CA GLU A 59 16.43 33.68 1.41
C GLU A 59 15.69 33.45 0.07
N ASP A 60 15.92 32.32 -0.61
CA ASP A 60 15.23 31.89 -1.84
C ASP A 60 13.79 31.35 -1.63
N ASP A 61 13.29 31.27 -0.40
CA ASP A 61 11.93 30.81 -0.06
C ASP A 61 10.91 31.97 0.08
N GLU A 62 11.21 33.18 -0.39
CA GLU A 62 10.15 34.19 -0.58
C GLU A 62 9.26 33.77 -1.76
N PRO A 63 7.98 33.40 -1.55
CA PRO A 63 7.04 33.40 -2.66
C PRO A 63 6.93 34.84 -3.12
N ASP A 64 7.36 35.11 -4.36
CA ASP A 64 7.14 36.35 -5.10
C ASP A 64 5.64 36.66 -5.11
N ALA A 65 5.17 37.28 -4.04
CA ALA A 65 3.85 37.84 -3.88
C ALA A 65 4.03 39.35 -3.90
N SER A 66 4.52 39.85 -5.04
CA SER A 66 4.39 41.26 -5.39
C SER A 66 2.91 41.59 -5.56
N PRO A 67 2.27 42.41 -4.70
CA PRO A 67 0.98 42.96 -5.02
C PRO A 67 1.23 44.12 -5.99
N GLU A 68 0.98 43.90 -7.28
CA GLU A 68 0.91 45.00 -8.23
C GLU A 68 -0.22 45.96 -7.79
N ARG A 69 0.15 47.24 -7.67
CA ARG A 69 -0.71 48.34 -7.23
C ARG A 69 -1.82 48.68 -8.22
#